data_AF-A0A482VR31-F1
#
_entry.id   AF-A0A482VR31-F1
#
_cell.length_a   1.000
_cell.length_b   1.000
_cell.length_c   1.000
_cell.angle_alpha   90.00
_cell.angle_beta   90.00
_cell.angle_gamma   90.00
#
_symmetry.space_group_name_H-M   'P 1'
#
loop_
_entity.id
_entity.type
_entity.pdbx_description
1 polymer ?
#
loop_
_entity_poly.entity_id
_entity_poly.type
_entity_poly.pdbx_seq_one_letter_code
_entity_poly.pdbx_strand_id
1 'polypeptide(L)' 'MKADDQTILSLHTRVITHNPRISVTHDDSLRTWQLRIRQLKESDRGCYMCQINTGEMKKQLGCVDVQGL' A
#
# COMPACT_ATOMS: atom_id res chain seq x y z
N MET A 1 -0.96 10.30 8.21
CA MET A 1 -0.81 8.82 8.23
C MET A 1 -1.30 8.38 6.87
N LYS A 2 -0.53 7.70 6.01
CA LYS A 2 -0.98 7.51 4.61
C LYS A 2 -2.34 6.81 4.45
N ALA A 3 -2.71 5.96 5.42
CA ALA A 3 -4.05 5.39 5.51
C ALA A 3 -5.18 6.40 5.79
N ASP A 4 -4.90 7.50 6.50
CA ASP A 4 -5.85 8.60 6.77
C ASP A 4 -5.84 9.69 5.70
N ASP A 5 -4.73 9.80 4.95
CA ASP A 5 -4.53 10.83 3.92
C ASP A 5 -5.42 10.60 2.65
N GLN A 6 -6.43 9.70 2.73
CA GLN A 6 -7.37 9.26 1.66
C GLN A 6 -6.74 8.99 0.28
N THR A 7 -5.43 8.79 0.22
CA THR A 7 -4.70 8.68 -1.04
C THR A 7 -4.72 7.23 -1.52
N ILE A 8 -5.43 6.96 -2.62
CA ILE A 8 -5.46 5.63 -3.25
C ILE A 8 -4.14 5.40 -4.00
N LEU A 9 -3.37 4.40 -3.55
CA LEU A 9 -2.11 4.02 -4.21
C LEU A 9 -2.34 3.15 -5.45
N SER A 10 -3.29 2.22 -5.35
CA SER A 10 -3.61 1.24 -6.40
C SER A 10 -5.05 0.76 -6.29
N LEU A 11 -5.59 0.29 -7.41
CA LEU A 11 -6.83 -0.50 -7.47
C LEU A 11 -6.49 -1.85 -8.10
N HIS A 12 -6.67 -2.92 -7.32
CA HIS A 12 -6.15 -4.25 -7.64
C HIS A 12 -4.63 -4.18 -7.90
N THR A 13 -4.16 -4.58 -9.08
CA THR A 13 -2.76 -4.50 -9.48
C THR A 13 -2.42 -3.23 -10.27
N ARG A 14 -3.43 -2.39 -10.59
CA ARG A 14 -3.22 -1.13 -11.30
C ARG A 14 -2.80 -0.04 -10.32
N VAL A 15 -1.60 0.49 -10.49
CA VAL A 15 -1.12 1.66 -9.73
C VAL A 15 -1.84 2.92 -10.20
N ILE A 16 -2.32 3.73 -9.25
CA ILE A 16 -3.05 5.00 -9.49
C ILE A 16 -2.19 6.20 -9.09
N THR A 17 -1.35 6.05 -8.06
CA THR A 17 -0.41 7.10 -7.64
C THR A 17 0.62 7.41 -8.72
N HIS A 18 1.05 8.67 -8.81
CA HIS A 18 2.14 9.10 -9.67
C HIS A 18 3.54 8.77 -9.12
N ASN A 19 3.65 8.17 -7.93
CA ASN A 19 4.94 7.79 -7.37
C ASN A 19 5.51 6.56 -8.11
N PRO A 20 6.55 6.70 -8.96
CA PRO A 20 7.05 5.61 -9.80
C PRO A 20 7.75 4.50 -8.98
N ARG A 21 7.97 4.72 -7.69
CA ARG A 21 8.57 3.74 -6.78
C ARG A 21 7.57 2.73 -6.23
N ILE A 22 6.27 2.98 -6.41
CA ILE A 22 5.18 2.13 -5.93
C ILE A 22 4.79 1.14 -7.03
N SER A 23 4.72 -0.14 -6.66
CA SER A 23 4.16 -1.20 -7.49
C SER A 23 3.32 -2.15 -6.63
N VAL A 24 2.28 -2.72 -7.22
CA VAL A 24 1.46 -3.76 -6.56
C VAL A 24 1.41 -5.01 -7.42
N THR A 25 1.62 -6.16 -6.79
CA THR A 25 1.49 -7.48 -7.41
C THR A 25 0.43 -8.29 -6.69
N HIS A 26 -0.19 -9.23 -7.40
CA HIS A 26 -1.10 -10.22 -6.83
C HIS A 26 -0.48 -11.60 -6.98
N ASP A 27 -0.37 -12.32 -5.88
CA ASP A 27 -0.02 -13.73 -5.86
C ASP A 27 -1.31 -14.55 -5.79
N ASP A 28 -1.70 -15.17 -6.90
CA ASP A 28 -2.92 -15.97 -7.00
C ASP A 28 -2.89 -17.22 -6.09
N SER A 29 -1.71 -17.80 -5.88
CA SER A 29 -1.53 -19.01 -5.07
C SER A 29 -1.70 -18.71 -3.58
N LEU A 30 -1.21 -17.55 -3.13
CA LEU A 30 -1.31 -17.07 -1.76
C LEU A 30 -2.50 -16.15 -1.52
N ARG A 31 -3.27 -15.80 -2.56
CA ARG A 31 -4.39 -14.83 -2.54
C ARG A 31 -4.00 -13.52 -1.84
N THR A 32 -2.80 -13.02 -2.14
CA THR A 32 -2.19 -11.91 -1.42
C THR A 32 -1.83 -10.78 -2.38
N TRP A 33 -2.21 -9.55 -2.01
CA TRP A 33 -1.76 -8.33 -2.68
C TRP A 33 -0.53 -7.78 -1.96
N GLN A 34 0.55 -7.58 -2.70
CA GLN A 34 1.82 -7.12 -2.17
C GLN A 34 2.08 -5.69 -2.64
N LEU A 35 2.16 -4.76 -1.70
CA LEU A 35 2.66 -3.40 -1.95
C LEU A 35 4.18 -3.41 -1.87
N ARG A 36 4.84 -2.92 -2.92
CA ARG A 36 6.30 -2.75 -2.96
C ARG A 36 6.64 -1.28 -3.17
N ILE A 37 7.52 -0.76 -2.31
CA ILE A 37 8.09 0.59 -2.40
C ILE A 37 9.58 0.44 -2.64
N ARG A 38 10.06 0.85 -3.82
CA ARG A 38 11.50 0.81 -4.17
C ARG A 38 12.20 2.09 -3.68
N GLN A 39 13.49 2.01 -3.39
CA GLN A 39 14.29 3.17 -2.96
C GLN A 39 13.59 3.95 -1.82
N LEU A 40 13.37 3.28 -0.68
CA LEU A 40 12.67 3.84 0.48
C LEU A 40 13.31 5.17 0.91
N LYS A 41 12.46 6.11 1.29
CA LYS A 41 12.81 7.42 1.85
C LYS A 41 12.09 7.58 3.19
N GLU A 42 12.61 8.42 4.08
CA GLU A 42 11.95 8.70 5.36
C GLU A 42 10.49 9.17 5.18
N SER A 43 10.20 9.89 4.08
CA SER A 43 8.84 10.32 3.72
C SER A 43 7.86 9.19 3.40
N ASP A 44 8.35 7.95 3.20
CA ASP A 44 7.51 6.77 3.00
C ASP A 44 7.06 6.14 4.33
N ARG A 45 7.59 6.62 5.47
CA ARG A 45 7.16 6.22 6.80
C ARG A 45 5.65 6.44 6.96
N GLY A 46 4.97 5.46 7.53
CA GLY A 46 3.56 5.56 7.85
C GLY A 46 2.81 4.23 7.74
N CYS A 47 1.53 4.28 8.09
CA CYS A 47 0.62 3.15 7.96
C CYS A 47 -0.07 3.14 6.61
N TYR A 48 -0.10 1.96 6.00
CA TYR A 48 -0.71 1.64 4.72
C TYR A 48 -1.90 0.72 4.96
N MET A 49 -2.95 0.88 4.15
CA MET A 49 -4.19 0.11 4.27
C MET A 49 -4.40 -0.75 3.02
N CYS A 50 -4.65 -2.04 3.23
CA CYS A 50 -5.28 -2.90 2.21
C CYS A 50 -6.78 -2.93 2.49
N GLN A 51 -7.59 -2.57 1.49
CA GLN A 51 -9.04 -2.49 1.60
C GLN A 51 -9.72 -3.41 0.58
N ILE A 52 -10.75 -4.12 1.00
CA ILE A 52 -11.63 -4.94 0.15
C ILE A 52 -13.06 -4.44 0.31
N ASN A 53 -13.67 -4.07 -0.82
CA ASN A 53 -15.05 -3.61 -0.87
C ASN A 53 -16.00 -4.82 -0.87
N THR A 54 -16.51 -5.18 0.31
CA THR A 54 -17.59 -6.14 0.53
C THR A 54 -18.79 -5.45 1.19
N GLY A 55 -19.90 -6.17 1.44
CA GLY A 55 -21.10 -5.60 2.08
C GLY A 55 -20.79 -4.88 3.40
N GLU A 56 -19.88 -5.45 4.20
CA GLU A 56 -19.11 -4.71 5.19
C GLU A 56 -17.67 -4.56 4.69
N MET A 57 -17.13 -3.35 4.67
CA MET A 57 -15.78 -3.09 4.18
C MET A 57 -14.73 -3.76 5.07
N LYS A 58 -13.87 -4.59 4.46
CA LYS A 58 -12.75 -5.23 5.15
C LYS A 58 -11.50 -4.39 4.94
N LYS A 59 -10.75 -4.16 6.01
CA LYS A 59 -9.48 -3.43 5.99
C LYS A 59 -8.41 -4.10 6.84
N GLN A 60 -7.18 -4.04 6.37
CA GLN A 60 -5.99 -4.43 7.11
C GLN A 60 -4.98 -3.28 7.07
N LEU A 61 -4.38 -2.97 8.21
CA LEU A 61 -3.38 -1.92 8.35
C LEU A 61 -2.00 -2.53 8.59
N GLY A 62 -0.98 -1.97 7.95
CA GLY A 62 0.43 -2.30 8.18
C GLY A 62 1.26 -1.03 8.18
N CYS A 63 2.12 -0.86 9.18
CA CYS A 63 2.94 0.35 9.33
C CYS A 63 4.39 0.07 8.94
N VAL A 64 4.97 0.97 8.15
CA VAL A 64 6.36 0.96 7.76
C VAL A 64 7.08 2.05 8.54
N ASP A 65 8.09 1.65 9.31
CA ASP A 65 9.08 2.58 9.85
C ASP A 65 10.30 2.60 8.92
N VAL A 66 10.83 3.80 8.68
CA VAL A 66 11.99 4.01 7.82
C VAL A 66 13.01 4.79 8.63
N GLN A 67 14.05 4.10 9.07
CA GLN A 67 15.16 4.67 9.82
C GLN A 67 16.12 5.34 8.82
N GLY A 68 16.33 6.64 8.99
CA GLY A 68 17.41 7.36 8.32
C GLY A 68 18.77 7.05 8.97
N LEU A 69 19.85 7.48 8.32
CA LEU A 69 21.15 7.64 8.96
C LEU A 69 21.20 8.97 9.72
#